data_AF-A0A318PUX5-F1
#
_entry.id   AF-A0A318PUX5-F1
#
_cell.length_a   1.000
_cell.length_b   1.000
_cell.length_c   1.000
_cell.angle_alpha   90.00
_cell.angle_beta   90.00
_cell.angle_gamma   90.00
#
_symmetry.space_group_name_H-M   'P 1'
#
loop_
_entity.id
_entity.type
_entity.pdbx_description
1 polymer ?
#
loop_
_entity_poly.entity_id
_entity_poly.type
_entity_poly.pdbx_seq_one_letter_code
_entity_poly.pdbx_strand_id
1 'polypeptide(L)'
;MTHPHHKAPTDAEVMAALGQPDEELPARTDDSVIVLDDPITLKDGREYDELDLREPNVFHILSAAQVIGKRPNLETVYSSQIRLVELVSGWPPLATGELPSHVLDRAVAYVTHFQDEARRPDDVPPDLSPSLTLIFDEPIEAVGRTFTTMELRPPKVKERRTAQAFEARGTPEGFMLAEIALVEAIGEWPKAAVLKMPISKFARAADYLTGFFRSGLTTGPT
;
A
#
# COMPACT_ATOMS: atom_id res chain seq x y z
N MET A 1 36.69 -27.83 0.36
CA MET A 1 36.21 -26.44 0.25
C MET A 1 34.83 -26.48 -0.39
N THR A 2 33.80 -26.54 0.45
CA THR A 2 32.39 -26.58 0.03
C THR A 2 31.83 -25.18 0.17
N HIS A 3 31.50 -24.55 -0.96
CA HIS A 3 30.84 -23.25 -1.00
C HIS A 3 29.46 -23.34 -0.32
N PRO A 4 29.08 -22.35 0.51
CA PRO A 4 27.71 -22.28 1.01
C PRO A 4 26.81 -21.87 -0.15
N HIS A 5 25.89 -22.76 -0.52
CA HIS A 5 24.79 -22.41 -1.41
C HIS A 5 23.93 -21.36 -0.71
N HIS A 6 23.95 -20.13 -1.23
CA HIS A 6 22.88 -19.17 -0.97
C HIS A 6 21.59 -19.78 -1.49
N LYS A 7 20.78 -20.28 -0.56
CA LYS A 7 19.45 -20.83 -0.84
C LYS A 7 18.58 -19.64 -1.24
N ALA A 8 18.10 -19.63 -2.47
CA ALA A 8 17.11 -18.66 -2.88
C ALA A 8 15.88 -18.81 -1.96
N PRO A 9 15.29 -17.69 -1.49
CA PRO A 9 14.12 -17.74 -0.62
C PRO A 9 12.98 -18.44 -1.35
N THR A 10 12.22 -19.22 -0.59
CA THR A 10 11.08 -19.99 -1.08
C THR A 10 9.86 -19.09 -1.29
N ASP A 11 8.95 -19.49 -2.17
CA ASP A 11 7.69 -18.75 -2.42
C ASP A 11 6.88 -18.52 -1.13
N ALA A 12 6.98 -19.44 -0.15
CA ALA A 12 6.36 -19.29 1.16
C ALA A 12 6.99 -18.15 1.99
N GLU A 13 8.32 -17.98 1.93
CA GLU A 13 9.03 -16.88 2.58
C GLU A 13 8.74 -15.55 1.89
N VAL A 14 8.62 -15.55 0.57
CA VAL A 14 8.22 -14.34 -0.20
C VAL A 14 6.78 -13.94 0.11
N MET A 15 5.85 -14.91 0.20
CA MET A 15 4.45 -14.63 0.55
C MET A 15 4.28 -14.23 2.02
N ALA A 16 5.07 -14.79 2.94
CA ALA A 16 5.08 -14.38 4.33
C ALA A 16 5.60 -12.94 4.48
N ALA A 17 6.64 -12.54 3.76
CA ALA A 17 7.12 -11.15 3.76
C ALA A 17 6.10 -10.15 3.19
N LEU A 18 5.14 -10.60 2.38
CA LEU A 18 4.04 -9.79 1.87
C LEU A 18 2.83 -9.72 2.82
N GLY A 19 2.81 -10.53 3.89
CA GLY A 19 1.63 -10.73 4.73
C GLY A 19 1.94 -10.99 6.20
N GLN A 20 3.08 -10.54 6.72
CA GLN A 20 3.36 -10.59 8.14
C GLN A 20 2.60 -9.46 8.85
N PRO A 21 1.62 -9.76 9.72
CA PRO A 21 1.32 -8.86 10.82
C PRO A 21 2.50 -8.96 11.79
N ASP A 22 3.20 -7.84 11.99
CA ASP A 22 4.33 -7.80 12.92
C ASP A 22 3.89 -8.21 14.34
N GLU A 23 4.73 -9.03 14.97
CA GLU A 23 4.75 -9.26 16.42
C GLU A 23 4.66 -7.92 17.14
N GLU A 24 3.74 -7.80 18.10
CA GLU A 24 3.47 -6.64 18.98
C GLU A 24 4.31 -5.39 18.65
N LEU A 25 3.84 -4.64 17.66
CA LEU A 25 4.36 -3.31 17.36
C LEU A 25 4.44 -2.52 18.68
N PRO A 26 5.59 -1.89 18.99
CA PRO A 26 5.70 -1.07 20.19
C PRO A 26 4.61 -0.01 20.19
N ALA A 27 4.08 0.28 21.38
CA ALA A 27 2.99 1.23 21.60
C ALA A 27 3.21 2.51 20.79
N ARG A 28 2.20 2.91 19.97
CA ARG A 28 2.14 4.13 19.12
C ARG A 28 3.12 5.21 19.57
N THR A 29 4.35 5.13 19.08
CA THR A 29 5.23 6.28 19.02
C THR A 29 4.80 7.04 17.77
N ASP A 30 4.71 8.36 17.89
CA ASP A 30 4.46 9.24 16.75
C ASP A 30 5.73 9.25 15.87
N ASP A 31 5.98 8.12 15.20
CA ASP A 31 7.13 7.87 14.31
C ASP A 31 6.97 8.60 12.97
N SER A 32 6.08 9.60 12.92
CA SER A 32 5.98 10.52 11.79
C SER A 32 7.27 11.33 11.62
N VAL A 33 8.08 11.46 12.66
CA VAL A 33 9.40 12.11 12.57
C VAL A 33 10.45 11.18 13.16
N ILE A 34 11.40 10.77 12.33
CA ILE A 34 12.56 9.97 12.77
C ILE A 34 13.82 10.83 12.70
N VAL A 35 14.33 11.21 13.87
CA VAL A 35 15.61 11.93 14.00
C VAL A 35 16.75 10.92 14.02
N LEU A 36 17.78 11.17 13.21
CA LEU A 36 18.99 10.37 13.16
C LEU A 36 19.97 10.82 14.24
N ASP A 37 20.60 9.84 14.91
CA ASP A 37 21.69 10.13 15.86
C ASP A 37 22.92 10.72 15.15
N ASP A 38 23.21 10.23 13.95
CA ASP A 38 24.30 10.69 13.08
C ASP A 38 23.72 11.18 11.73
N PRO A 39 23.85 12.49 11.40
CA PRO A 39 23.35 13.04 10.14
C PRO A 39 24.04 12.44 8.91
N ILE A 40 23.27 12.18 7.87
CA ILE A 40 23.77 11.75 6.56
C ILE A 40 24.16 12.98 5.76
N THR A 41 25.45 13.12 5.42
CA THR A 41 25.95 14.22 4.60
C THR A 41 26.25 13.74 3.18
N LEU A 42 25.56 14.29 2.19
CA LEU A 42 25.83 13.99 0.79
C LEU A 42 27.06 14.73 0.26
N LYS A 43 27.61 14.28 -0.87
CA LYS A 43 28.79 14.89 -1.51
C LYS A 43 28.61 16.36 -1.92
N ASP A 44 27.36 16.80 -2.06
CA ASP A 44 27.01 18.19 -2.37
C ASP A 44 26.86 19.08 -1.12
N GLY A 45 27.12 18.53 0.07
CA GLY A 45 27.08 19.23 1.34
C GLY A 45 25.67 19.35 1.95
N ARG A 46 24.64 18.73 1.35
CA ARG A 46 23.33 18.64 2.00
C ARG A 46 23.36 17.62 3.13
N GLU A 47 22.82 18.02 4.28
CA GLU A 47 22.69 17.20 5.48
C GLU A 47 21.25 16.73 5.64
N TYR A 48 21.12 15.50 6.10
CA TYR A 48 19.86 14.81 6.33
C TYR A 48 19.91 14.18 7.73
N ASP A 49 19.20 14.79 8.67
CA ASP A 49 19.15 14.43 10.09
C ASP A 49 17.72 14.08 10.55
N GLU A 50 16.70 14.47 9.80
CA GLU A 50 15.30 14.23 10.13
C GLU A 50 14.50 13.68 8.94
N LEU A 51 13.87 12.52 9.15
CA LEU A 51 12.97 11.87 8.21
C LEU A 51 11.51 12.16 8.62
N ASP A 52 10.88 13.14 7.95
CA ASP A 52 9.46 13.46 8.10
C ASP A 52 8.62 12.51 7.22
N LEU A 53 7.72 11.78 7.85
CA LEU A 53 6.86 10.77 7.29
C LEU A 53 5.40 11.14 7.54
N ARG A 54 4.57 10.79 6.57
CA ARG A 54 3.13 10.99 6.61
C ARG A 54 2.43 9.80 5.97
N GLU A 55 1.11 9.73 6.15
CA GLU A 55 0.30 8.75 5.45
C GLU A 55 0.57 8.81 3.93
N PRO A 56 0.94 7.69 3.28
CA PRO A 56 1.11 7.67 1.84
C PRO A 56 -0.25 7.80 1.13
N ASN A 57 -0.21 8.29 -0.11
CA ASN A 57 -1.36 8.23 -0.99
C ASN A 57 -1.28 7.01 -1.92
N VAL A 58 -2.38 6.76 -2.64
CA VAL A 58 -2.49 5.66 -3.61
C VAL A 58 -1.39 5.70 -4.68
N PHE A 59 -0.97 6.88 -5.12
CA PHE A 59 0.14 7.02 -6.08
C PHE A 59 1.47 6.54 -5.51
N HIS A 60 1.79 6.80 -4.23
CA HIS A 60 3.01 6.31 -3.60
C HIS A 60 3.04 4.77 -3.57
N ILE A 61 1.94 4.15 -3.12
CA ILE A 61 1.82 2.69 -3.05
C ILE A 61 1.88 2.05 -4.44
N LEU A 62 1.18 2.63 -5.43
CA LEU A 62 1.24 2.12 -6.80
C LEU A 62 2.66 2.22 -7.39
N SER A 63 3.36 3.34 -7.13
CA SER A 63 4.74 3.54 -7.60
C SER A 63 5.72 2.57 -6.95
N ALA A 64 5.55 2.27 -5.67
CA ALA A 64 6.33 1.25 -4.96
C ALA A 64 6.03 -0.16 -5.53
N ALA A 65 4.76 -0.51 -5.73
CA ALA A 65 4.35 -1.80 -6.28
C ALA A 65 4.92 -2.08 -7.69
N GLN A 66 5.13 -1.02 -8.48
CA GLN A 66 5.78 -1.12 -9.81
C GLN A 66 7.24 -1.57 -9.74
N VAL A 67 7.95 -1.27 -8.65
CA VAL A 67 9.35 -1.69 -8.44
C VAL A 67 9.46 -3.20 -8.29
N ILE A 68 8.45 -3.86 -7.69
CA ILE A 68 8.43 -5.31 -7.53
C ILE A 68 8.35 -6.03 -8.89
N GLY A 69 7.59 -5.47 -9.82
CA GLY A 69 7.49 -5.98 -11.18
C GLY A 69 6.84 -7.37 -11.28
N LYS A 70 7.24 -8.14 -12.31
CA LYS A 70 6.63 -9.44 -12.66
C LYS A 70 7.25 -10.65 -11.97
N ARG A 71 8.44 -10.51 -11.38
CA ARG A 71 9.17 -11.60 -10.72
C ARG A 71 9.57 -11.15 -9.33
N PRO A 72 8.63 -11.17 -8.37
CA PRO A 72 8.91 -10.76 -7.00
C PRO A 72 10.03 -11.61 -6.42
N ASN A 73 10.97 -10.94 -5.77
CA ASN A 73 11.98 -11.52 -4.90
C ASN A 73 12.28 -10.54 -3.75
N LEU A 74 13.02 -10.98 -2.74
CA LEU A 74 13.31 -10.16 -1.55
C LEU A 74 13.98 -8.83 -1.90
N GLU A 75 14.88 -8.80 -2.89
CA GLU A 75 15.56 -7.58 -3.33
C GLU A 75 14.57 -6.57 -3.93
N THR A 76 13.64 -7.03 -4.77
CA THR A 76 12.62 -6.16 -5.37
C THR A 76 11.57 -5.68 -4.37
N VAL A 77 11.27 -6.49 -3.35
CA VAL A 77 10.39 -6.10 -2.23
C VAL A 77 11.08 -5.02 -1.40
N TYR A 78 12.33 -5.24 -1.01
CA TYR A 78 13.12 -4.25 -0.27
C TYR A 78 13.30 -2.95 -1.04
N SER A 79 13.54 -3.04 -2.36
CA SER A 79 13.60 -1.88 -3.25
C SER A 79 12.26 -1.12 -3.30
N SER A 80 11.13 -1.82 -3.23
CA SER A 80 9.80 -1.17 -3.18
C SER A 80 9.56 -0.44 -1.86
N GLN A 81 10.04 -1.00 -0.75
CA GLN A 81 9.95 -0.39 0.57
C GLN A 81 10.79 0.89 0.65
N ILE A 82 12.04 0.83 0.20
CA ILE A 82 12.91 2.02 0.04
C ILE A 82 12.21 3.07 -0.81
N ARG A 83 11.66 2.67 -1.96
CA ARG A 83 10.95 3.57 -2.87
C ARG A 83 9.76 4.24 -2.20
N LEU A 84 9.01 3.52 -1.38
CA LEU A 84 7.87 4.08 -0.65
C LEU A 84 8.33 5.16 0.34
N VAL A 85 9.38 4.89 1.11
CA VAL A 85 9.94 5.84 2.07
C VAL A 85 10.48 7.09 1.36
N GLU A 86 11.20 6.95 0.24
CA GLU A 86 11.66 8.08 -0.59
C GLU A 86 10.50 8.98 -1.04
N LEU A 87 9.40 8.37 -1.51
CA LEU A 87 8.25 9.12 -2.03
C LEU A 87 7.51 9.86 -0.93
N VAL A 88 7.40 9.25 0.26
CA VAL A 88 6.69 9.84 1.40
C VAL A 88 7.50 10.98 2.02
N SER A 89 8.78 10.74 2.28
CA SER A 89 9.68 11.70 2.95
C SER A 89 10.24 12.78 2.03
N GLY A 90 10.26 12.53 0.71
CA GLY A 90 10.93 13.41 -0.25
C GLY A 90 12.47 13.32 -0.21
N TRP A 91 13.03 12.39 0.57
CA TRP A 91 14.48 12.17 0.60
C TRP A 91 14.97 11.60 -0.74
N PRO A 92 16.17 12.01 -1.21
CA PRO A 92 16.75 11.47 -2.43
C PRO A 92 17.24 10.03 -2.23
N PRO A 93 17.30 9.20 -3.31
CA PRO A 93 17.77 7.82 -3.22
C PRO A 93 19.17 7.67 -2.61
N LEU A 94 20.06 8.62 -2.88
CA LEU A 94 21.42 8.62 -2.32
C LEU A 94 21.44 8.78 -0.79
N ALA A 95 20.53 9.58 -0.22
CA ALA A 95 20.46 9.72 1.24
C ALA A 95 19.77 8.50 1.86
N THR A 96 18.67 8.04 1.25
CA THR A 96 17.93 6.86 1.72
C THR A 96 18.80 5.59 1.70
N GLY A 97 19.70 5.46 0.72
CA GLY A 97 20.65 4.34 0.64
C GLY A 97 21.70 4.30 1.75
N GLU A 98 21.91 5.40 2.47
CA GLU A 98 22.83 5.49 3.61
C GLU A 98 22.11 5.37 4.96
N LEU A 99 20.77 5.18 4.97
CA LEU A 99 20.01 5.01 6.20
C LEU A 99 20.46 3.73 6.95
N PRO A 100 20.59 3.80 8.28
CA PRO A 100 20.69 2.59 9.08
C PRO A 100 19.48 1.68 8.85
N SER A 101 19.69 0.38 8.67
CA SER A 101 18.61 -0.55 8.33
C SER A 101 17.44 -0.51 9.32
N HIS A 102 17.72 -0.41 10.62
CA HIS A 102 16.68 -0.31 11.65
C HIS A 102 15.84 0.97 11.56
N VAL A 103 16.39 2.07 11.02
CA VAL A 103 15.64 3.30 10.75
C VAL A 103 14.71 3.09 9.56
N LEU A 104 15.22 2.44 8.50
CA LEU A 104 14.39 2.10 7.35
C LEU A 104 13.24 1.18 7.76
N ASP A 105 13.49 0.14 8.55
CA ASP A 105 12.46 -0.80 9.01
C ASP A 105 11.34 -0.07 9.79
N ARG A 106 11.71 0.86 10.68
CA ARG A 106 10.75 1.73 11.39
C ARG A 106 9.96 2.63 10.44
N ALA A 107 10.64 3.25 9.47
CA ALA A 107 9.98 4.10 8.48
C ALA A 107 8.98 3.31 7.63
N VAL A 108 9.36 2.10 7.22
CA VAL A 108 8.50 1.17 6.47
C VAL A 108 7.28 0.79 7.30
N ALA A 109 7.47 0.36 8.55
CA ALA A 109 6.38 0.01 9.45
C ALA A 109 5.38 1.17 9.62
N TYR A 110 5.88 2.41 9.79
CA TYR A 110 5.04 3.59 9.87
C TYR A 110 4.19 3.80 8.60
N VAL A 111 4.80 3.78 7.41
CA VAL A 111 4.08 4.10 6.17
C VAL A 111 3.13 2.98 5.71
N THR A 112 3.36 1.72 6.08
CA THR A 112 2.47 0.60 5.71
C THR A 112 1.29 0.45 6.68
N HIS A 113 1.48 0.79 7.96
CA HIS A 113 0.50 0.62 9.02
C HIS A 113 -0.87 1.26 8.70
N PHE A 114 -0.91 2.41 8.01
CA PHE A 114 -2.16 3.06 7.60
C PHE A 114 -3.03 2.20 6.69
N GLN A 115 -2.41 1.43 5.79
CA GLN A 115 -3.14 0.51 4.93
C GLN A 115 -3.61 -0.70 5.71
N ASP A 116 -2.75 -1.22 6.59
CA ASP A 116 -3.01 -2.45 7.34
C ASP A 116 -4.13 -2.27 8.38
N GLU A 117 -4.12 -1.16 9.13
CA GLU A 117 -5.21 -0.84 10.08
C GLU A 117 -6.55 -0.54 9.38
N ALA A 118 -6.51 -0.07 8.13
CA ALA A 118 -7.71 0.31 7.40
C ALA A 118 -8.41 -0.88 6.73
N ARG A 119 -7.70 -2.01 6.54
CA ARG A 119 -8.29 -3.24 6.02
C ARG A 119 -8.93 -4.04 7.14
N ARG A 120 -9.97 -4.80 6.82
CA ARG A 120 -10.58 -5.69 7.80
C ARG A 120 -9.59 -6.81 8.15
N PRO A 121 -9.53 -7.25 9.41
CA PRO A 121 -8.88 -8.50 9.78
C PRO A 121 -9.51 -9.70 9.04
N ASP A 122 -8.73 -10.74 8.77
CA ASP A 122 -9.17 -11.89 7.96
C ASP A 122 -10.32 -12.70 8.59
N ASP A 123 -10.46 -12.65 9.92
CA ASP A 123 -11.51 -13.31 10.70
C ASP A 123 -12.82 -12.50 10.73
N VAL A 124 -12.80 -11.25 10.29
CA VAL A 124 -13.98 -10.37 10.27
C VAL A 124 -14.71 -10.49 8.93
N PRO A 125 -16.03 -10.77 8.93
CA PRO A 125 -16.80 -10.85 7.68
C PRO A 125 -16.84 -9.49 6.97
N PRO A 126 -16.90 -9.47 5.62
CA PRO A 126 -16.96 -8.22 4.87
C PRO A 126 -18.26 -7.45 5.15
N ASP A 127 -18.18 -6.13 5.12
CA ASP A 127 -19.36 -5.26 5.13
C ASP A 127 -20.09 -5.35 3.78
N LEU A 128 -21.30 -5.91 3.81
CA LEU A 128 -22.17 -6.07 2.64
C LEU A 128 -23.33 -5.05 2.62
N SER A 129 -23.18 -3.95 3.37
CA SER A 129 -24.15 -2.86 3.37
C SER A 129 -24.40 -2.32 1.96
N PRO A 130 -25.62 -1.86 1.65
CA PRO A 130 -25.99 -1.40 0.30
C PRO A 130 -25.25 -0.14 -0.15
N SER A 131 -24.57 0.55 0.78
CA SER A 131 -23.73 1.70 0.48
C SER A 131 -22.68 1.91 1.56
N LEU A 132 -21.54 2.50 1.19
CA LEU A 132 -20.51 3.01 2.09
C LEU A 132 -20.20 4.46 1.72
N THR A 133 -20.23 5.36 2.70
CA THR A 133 -19.82 6.76 2.52
C THR A 133 -18.48 7.02 3.18
N LEU A 134 -17.53 7.56 2.43
CA LEU A 134 -16.24 8.03 2.92
C LEU A 134 -16.20 9.55 2.88
N ILE A 135 -15.84 10.15 4.01
CA ILE A 135 -15.67 11.60 4.16
C ILE A 135 -14.17 11.88 4.23
N PHE A 136 -13.72 12.90 3.48
CA PHE A 136 -12.34 13.36 3.41
C PHE A 136 -12.27 14.73 4.07
N ASP A 137 -11.63 14.80 5.24
CA ASP A 137 -11.49 16.03 6.02
C ASP A 137 -10.62 17.06 5.27
N GLU A 138 -9.55 16.57 4.64
CA GLU A 138 -8.77 17.33 3.66
C GLU A 138 -9.33 17.11 2.25
N PRO A 139 -9.84 18.15 1.57
CA PRO A 139 -10.36 18.02 0.23
C PRO A 139 -9.28 17.63 -0.78
N ILE A 140 -9.60 16.71 -1.69
CA ILE A 140 -8.71 16.32 -2.77
C ILE A 140 -9.01 17.16 -4.01
N GLU A 141 -8.00 17.85 -4.55
CA GLU A 141 -8.12 18.60 -5.79
C GLU A 141 -7.58 17.81 -6.98
N ALA A 142 -8.42 17.58 -8.00
CA ALA A 142 -8.01 16.93 -9.23
C ALA A 142 -8.90 17.34 -10.41
N VAL A 143 -8.29 17.48 -11.59
CA VAL A 143 -9.03 17.77 -12.85
C VAL A 143 -9.95 19.01 -12.72
N GLY A 144 -9.49 20.04 -11.99
CA GLY A 144 -10.27 21.27 -11.76
C GLY A 144 -11.49 21.12 -10.85
N ARG A 145 -11.58 20.03 -10.08
CA ARG A 145 -12.66 19.74 -9.13
C ARG A 145 -12.10 19.44 -7.74
N THR A 146 -12.92 19.70 -6.74
CA THR A 146 -12.64 19.39 -5.34
C THR A 146 -13.52 18.22 -4.89
N PHE A 147 -12.91 17.25 -4.21
CA PHE A 147 -13.55 16.01 -3.79
C PHE A 147 -13.45 15.84 -2.27
N THR A 148 -14.59 15.75 -1.59
CA THR A 148 -14.67 15.68 -0.12
C THR A 148 -15.48 14.49 0.39
N THR A 149 -16.28 13.86 -0.48
CA THR A 149 -17.14 12.74 -0.11
C THR A 149 -17.23 11.75 -1.26
N MET A 150 -17.05 10.47 -0.95
CA MET A 150 -17.20 9.37 -1.88
C MET A 150 -18.29 8.44 -1.38
N GLU A 151 -19.29 8.20 -2.22
CA GLU A 151 -20.33 7.21 -1.98
C GLU A 151 -20.05 5.98 -2.84
N LEU A 152 -20.00 4.83 -2.21
CA LEU A 152 -19.76 3.54 -2.84
C LEU A 152 -21.02 2.69 -2.70
N ARG A 153 -21.26 1.87 -3.72
CA ARG A 153 -22.33 0.87 -3.78
C ARG A 153 -21.72 -0.50 -4.07
N PRO A 154 -22.47 -1.60 -3.90
CA PRO A 154 -22.03 -2.91 -4.32
C PRO A 154 -21.59 -2.93 -5.80
N PRO A 155 -20.48 -3.61 -6.12
CA PRO A 155 -19.98 -3.74 -7.48
C PRO A 155 -20.91 -4.59 -8.34
N LYS A 156 -21.09 -4.18 -9.61
CA LYS A 156 -21.75 -4.96 -10.65
C LYS A 156 -20.79 -6.00 -11.22
N VAL A 157 -21.32 -7.05 -11.82
CA VAL A 157 -20.53 -8.12 -12.49
C VAL A 157 -19.54 -7.55 -13.52
N LYS A 158 -19.94 -6.52 -14.29
CA LYS A 158 -19.06 -5.87 -15.26
C LYS A 158 -17.85 -5.19 -14.60
N GLU A 159 -18.06 -4.53 -13.47
CA GLU A 159 -17.01 -3.83 -12.71
C GLU A 159 -16.03 -4.86 -12.11
N ARG A 160 -16.56 -5.94 -11.52
CA ARG A 160 -15.76 -7.09 -11.07
C ARG A 160 -14.91 -7.69 -12.20
N ARG A 161 -15.48 -7.91 -13.38
CA ARG A 161 -14.76 -8.50 -14.52
C ARG A 161 -13.59 -7.61 -14.97
N THR A 162 -13.79 -6.29 -14.95
CA THR A 162 -12.71 -5.33 -15.26
C THR A 162 -11.59 -5.43 -14.24
N ALA A 163 -11.91 -5.48 -12.94
CA ALA A 163 -10.92 -5.63 -11.88
C ALA A 163 -10.13 -6.95 -12.03
N GLN A 164 -10.83 -8.06 -12.26
CA GLN A 164 -10.21 -9.38 -12.48
C GLN A 164 -9.24 -9.41 -13.66
N ALA A 165 -9.45 -8.59 -14.70
CA ALA A 165 -8.52 -8.50 -15.82
C ALA A 165 -7.16 -7.88 -15.43
N PHE A 166 -7.14 -7.00 -14.42
CA PHE A 166 -5.89 -6.48 -13.84
C PHE A 166 -5.26 -7.50 -12.88
N GLU A 167 -6.05 -8.15 -12.04
CA GLU A 167 -5.59 -9.23 -11.13
C GLU A 167 -4.95 -10.39 -11.89
N ALA A 168 -5.47 -10.73 -13.08
CA ALA A 168 -4.94 -11.78 -13.95
C ALA A 168 -3.47 -11.56 -14.36
N ARG A 169 -2.90 -10.38 -14.15
CA ARG A 169 -1.47 -10.11 -14.34
C ARG A 169 -0.60 -10.79 -13.29
N GLY A 170 -1.16 -11.11 -12.11
CA GLY A 170 -0.44 -11.77 -11.01
C GLY A 170 0.70 -10.96 -10.42
N THR A 171 0.63 -9.62 -10.50
CA THR A 171 1.66 -8.72 -9.95
C THR A 171 1.07 -7.81 -8.88
N PRO A 172 1.88 -7.33 -7.90
CA PRO A 172 1.43 -6.35 -6.91
C PRO A 172 0.80 -5.11 -7.55
N GLU A 173 1.43 -4.59 -8.61
CA GLU A 173 0.86 -3.50 -9.41
C GLU A 173 -0.51 -3.88 -10.02
N GLY A 174 -0.66 -5.10 -10.54
CA GLY A 174 -1.90 -5.59 -11.11
C GLY A 174 -3.04 -5.62 -10.09
N PHE A 175 -2.77 -6.08 -8.87
CA PHE A 175 -3.75 -6.06 -7.77
C PHE A 175 -4.13 -4.62 -7.38
N MET A 176 -3.15 -3.73 -7.22
CA MET A 176 -3.41 -2.32 -6.91
C MET A 176 -4.25 -1.63 -8.01
N LEU A 177 -3.93 -1.90 -9.29
CA LEU A 177 -4.69 -1.38 -10.43
C LEU A 177 -6.12 -1.92 -10.49
N ALA A 178 -6.35 -3.16 -10.04
CA ALA A 178 -7.69 -3.73 -9.93
C ALA A 178 -8.54 -2.97 -8.90
N GLU A 179 -7.98 -2.72 -7.72
CA GLU A 179 -8.64 -1.94 -6.66
C GLU A 179 -8.89 -0.49 -7.11
N ILE A 180 -7.91 0.16 -7.73
CA ILE A 180 -8.06 1.52 -8.29
C ILE A 180 -9.22 1.54 -9.31
N ALA A 181 -9.30 0.56 -10.20
CA ALA A 181 -10.35 0.49 -11.20
C ALA A 181 -11.75 0.33 -10.58
N LEU A 182 -11.88 -0.38 -9.46
CA LEU A 182 -13.15 -0.50 -8.73
C LEU A 182 -13.54 0.81 -8.07
N VAL A 183 -12.62 1.43 -7.34
CA VAL A 183 -12.86 2.70 -6.63
C VAL A 183 -13.19 3.82 -7.63
N GLU A 184 -12.46 3.90 -8.74
CA GLU A 184 -12.73 4.85 -9.84
C GLU A 184 -14.12 4.63 -10.45
N ALA A 185 -14.44 3.38 -10.82
CA ALA A 185 -15.68 3.09 -11.54
C ALA A 185 -16.93 3.26 -10.68
N ILE A 186 -16.84 2.98 -9.38
CA ILE A 186 -17.99 2.95 -8.48
C ILE A 186 -18.13 4.26 -7.70
N GLY A 187 -17.02 4.84 -7.26
CA GLY A 187 -17.00 6.15 -6.61
C GLY A 187 -17.19 7.31 -7.58
N GLU A 188 -17.12 7.07 -8.89
CA GLU A 188 -17.25 8.07 -9.96
C GLU A 188 -16.24 9.23 -9.84
N TRP A 189 -15.09 8.95 -9.22
CA TRP A 189 -13.96 9.87 -9.10
C TRP A 189 -12.97 9.61 -10.23
N PRO A 190 -12.39 10.66 -10.85
CA PRO A 190 -11.37 10.45 -11.88
C PRO A 190 -10.14 9.79 -11.25
N LYS A 191 -9.43 8.94 -12.01
CA LYS A 191 -8.17 8.31 -11.54
C LYS A 191 -7.20 9.27 -10.87
N ALA A 192 -7.07 10.50 -11.36
CA ALA A 192 -6.19 11.50 -10.75
C ALA A 192 -6.58 11.89 -9.32
N ALA A 193 -7.88 11.88 -8.98
CA ALA A 193 -8.34 12.04 -7.60
C ALA A 193 -8.08 10.78 -6.78
N VAL A 194 -8.37 9.60 -7.33
CA VAL A 194 -8.13 8.31 -6.66
C VAL A 194 -6.66 8.13 -6.30
N LEU A 195 -5.73 8.48 -7.20
CA LEU A 195 -4.30 8.44 -6.97
C LEU A 195 -3.81 9.38 -5.85
N LYS A 196 -4.57 10.44 -5.55
CA LYS A 196 -4.28 11.38 -4.45
C LYS A 196 -4.94 11.00 -3.13
N MET A 197 -5.81 9.99 -3.11
CA MET A 197 -6.47 9.56 -1.88
C MET A 197 -5.46 9.09 -0.84
N PRO A 198 -5.64 9.44 0.45
CA PRO A 198 -4.92 8.81 1.55
C PRO A 198 -5.11 7.29 1.50
N ILE A 199 -4.04 6.53 1.76
CA ILE A 199 -4.09 5.08 1.57
C ILE A 199 -5.10 4.41 2.51
N SER A 200 -5.33 4.91 3.71
CA SER A 200 -6.31 4.39 4.67
C SER A 200 -7.74 4.48 4.11
N LYS A 201 -8.11 5.63 3.53
CA LYS A 201 -9.42 5.83 2.90
C LYS A 201 -9.57 4.94 1.67
N PHE A 202 -8.53 4.81 0.87
CA PHE A 202 -8.53 3.93 -0.29
C PHE A 202 -8.62 2.46 0.11
N ALA A 203 -7.85 2.01 1.09
CA ALA A 203 -7.85 0.64 1.59
C ALA A 203 -9.22 0.26 2.13
N ARG A 204 -9.88 1.14 2.88
CA ARG A 204 -11.27 0.94 3.33
C ARG A 204 -12.26 0.85 2.17
N ALA A 205 -12.12 1.70 1.15
CA ALA A 205 -12.93 1.64 -0.06
C ALA A 205 -12.75 0.30 -0.80
N ALA A 206 -11.50 -0.09 -1.03
CA ALA A 206 -11.14 -1.33 -1.71
C ALA A 206 -11.60 -2.55 -0.93
N ASP A 207 -11.45 -2.54 0.39
CA ASP A 207 -11.91 -3.62 1.28
C ASP A 207 -13.41 -3.85 1.16
N TYR A 208 -14.22 -2.77 1.26
CA TYR A 208 -15.67 -2.82 1.05
C TYR A 208 -16.03 -3.40 -0.32
N LEU A 209 -15.44 -2.88 -1.40
CA LEU A 209 -15.77 -3.29 -2.77
C LEU A 209 -15.37 -4.75 -3.05
N THR A 210 -14.20 -5.17 -2.58
CA THR A 210 -13.72 -6.55 -2.76
C THR A 210 -14.41 -7.55 -1.83
N GLY A 211 -15.00 -7.08 -0.72
CA GLY A 211 -15.79 -7.89 0.21
C GLY A 211 -16.93 -8.65 -0.46
N PHE A 212 -17.59 -8.04 -1.46
CA PHE A 212 -18.66 -8.66 -2.25
C PHE A 212 -18.18 -9.80 -3.17
N PHE A 213 -16.87 -9.98 -3.36
CA PHE A 213 -16.35 -11.06 -4.20
C PHE A 213 -16.15 -12.37 -3.42
N ARG A 214 -16.03 -12.29 -2.08
CA ARG A 214 -15.74 -13.43 -1.20
C ARG A 214 -16.98 -14.26 -0.84
N SER A 215 -18.19 -13.88 -1.25
CA SER A 215 -19.40 -14.66 -0.99
C SER A 215 -19.83 -15.50 -2.19
N GLY A 216 -19.28 -16.72 -2.26
CA GLY A 216 -20.02 -17.89 -2.69
C GLY A 216 -19.98 -18.89 -1.55
N LEU A 217 -21.06 -18.98 -0.77
CA LEU A 217 -21.37 -20.24 -0.08
C LEU A 217 -21.22 -21.35 -1.11
N THR A 218 -20.51 -22.41 -0.75
CA THR A 218 -20.56 -23.71 -1.41
C THR A 218 -22.00 -24.23 -1.35
N THR A 219 -22.90 -23.71 -2.16
CA THR A 219 -24.18 -24.36 -2.48
C THR A 219 -23.91 -25.38 -3.58
N GLY A 220 -23.21 -26.46 -3.22
CA GLY A 220 -23.22 -27.71 -3.95
C GLY A 220 -23.99 -28.73 -3.11
N PRO A 221 -25.00 -29.43 -3.65
CA PRO A 221 -25.70 -30.45 -2.88
C PRO A 221 -24.73 -31.59 -2.55
N THR A 222 -24.63 -31.94 -1.27
CA THR A 222 -24.18 -33.27 -0.82
C THR A 222 -25.17 -34.34 -1.27
#